data_AF-A0A7G9GQC0-F1
#
_entry.id   AF-A0A7G9GQC0-F1
#
_cell.length_a   1.000
_cell.length_b   1.000
_cell.length_c   1.000
_cell.angle_alpha   90.00
_cell.angle_beta   90.00
_cell.angle_gamma   90.00
#
_symmetry.space_group_name_H-M   'P 1'
#
loop_
_entity.id
_entity.type
_entity.pdbx_description
1 polymer ?
#
loop_
_entity_poly.entity_id
_entity_poly.type
_entity_poly.pdbx_seq_one_letter_code
_entity_poly.pdbx_strand_id
1 'polypeptide(L)'
;MYTAIVKELNDNIEEEAIISINNIDFTTFIAFTPYKIKIGEEYPVDITLFGDILNITESLDKKIEINRMGETFGYIIHGYLFENGKLDIGFIIEDNELFYDYPYLYGKYVTFEVNRIDSEFLIY
;
A
#
# COMPACT_ATOMS: atom_id res chain seq x y z
N MET A 1 -5.90 4.56 7.74
CA MET A 1 -5.37 4.07 9.03
C MET A 1 -5.78 2.63 9.32
N TYR A 2 -4.80 1.79 9.62
CA TYR A 2 -4.94 0.37 9.98
C TYR A 2 -4.09 0.02 11.19
N THR A 3 -4.32 -1.15 11.78
CA THR A 3 -3.35 -1.78 12.67
C THR A 3 -2.49 -2.73 11.85
N ALA A 4 -1.17 -2.58 11.95
CA ALA A 4 -0.22 -3.44 11.27
C ALA A 4 0.71 -4.15 12.25
N ILE A 5 0.98 -5.42 12.00
CA ILE A 5 2.01 -6.19 12.71
C ILE A 5 3.35 -5.97 11.99
N VAL A 6 4.39 -5.56 12.71
CA VAL A 6 5.75 -5.50 12.15
C VAL A 6 6.32 -6.91 12.08
N LYS A 7 6.57 -7.41 10.87
CA LYS A 7 7.10 -8.76 10.65
C LYS A 7 8.64 -8.76 10.61
N GLU A 8 9.22 -7.80 9.91
CA GLU A 8 10.66 -7.68 9.74
C GLU A 8 11.07 -6.21 9.63
N LEU A 9 12.30 -5.92 10.05
CA LEU A 9 12.96 -4.62 9.88
C LEU A 9 14.26 -4.87 9.12
N ASN A 10 14.58 -4.06 8.12
CA ASN A 10 15.79 -4.23 7.35
C ASN A 10 16.98 -3.53 8.03
N ASP A 11 17.99 -4.29 8.43
CA ASP A 11 19.20 -3.74 9.06
C ASP A 11 20.10 -2.96 8.08
N ASN A 12 19.94 -3.16 6.77
CA ASN A 12 20.76 -2.51 5.75
C ASN A 12 20.11 -1.24 5.17
N ILE A 13 18.79 -1.12 5.29
CA ILE A 13 17.99 0.02 4.82
C ILE A 13 17.09 0.40 5.99
N GLU A 14 17.52 1.40 6.77
CA GLU A 14 16.92 1.75 8.08
C GLU A 14 15.39 1.96 8.03
N GLU A 15 14.87 2.33 6.87
CA GLU A 15 13.48 2.71 6.66
C GLU A 15 12.66 1.58 5.97
N GLU A 16 13.25 0.45 5.56
CA GLU A 16 12.49 -0.65 4.96
C GLU A 16 11.99 -1.64 6.04
N ALA A 17 10.70 -1.97 5.99
CA ALA A 17 10.08 -2.96 6.87
C ALA A 17 9.14 -3.89 6.09
N ILE A 18 8.92 -5.09 6.61
CA ILE A 18 7.79 -5.94 6.21
C ILE A 18 6.73 -5.80 7.29
N ILE A 19 5.52 -5.41 6.90
CA ILE A 19 4.37 -5.30 7.79
C ILE A 19 3.21 -6.15 7.28
N SER A 20 2.27 -6.44 8.18
CA SER A 20 1.06 -7.21 7.88
C SER A 20 -0.19 -6.44 8.23
N ILE A 21 -1.08 -6.24 7.27
CA ILE A 21 -2.42 -5.69 7.46
C ILE A 21 -3.42 -6.72 6.92
N ASN A 22 -4.42 -7.10 7.71
CA ASN A 22 -5.42 -8.10 7.30
C ASN A 22 -4.84 -9.43 6.76
N ASN A 23 -3.71 -9.88 7.33
CA ASN A 23 -2.92 -11.05 6.87
C ASN A 23 -2.29 -10.90 5.47
N ILE A 24 -2.15 -9.67 4.99
CA ILE A 24 -1.43 -9.35 3.77
C ILE A 24 -0.08 -8.79 4.18
N ASP A 25 0.97 -9.56 3.89
CA ASP A 25 2.35 -9.17 4.17
C ASP A 25 2.92 -8.42 2.96
N PHE A 26 3.51 -7.25 3.20
CA PHE A 26 4.16 -6.47 2.15
C PHE A 26 5.32 -5.65 2.71
N THR A 27 6.30 -5.36 1.84
CA THR A 27 7.37 -4.42 2.12
C THR A 27 6.86 -3.00 2.01
N THR A 28 7.16 -2.18 3.02
CA THR A 28 6.87 -0.76 3.05
C THR A 28 8.12 0.05 3.43
N PHE A 29 8.12 1.33 3.06
CA PHE A 29 9.09 2.31 3.51
C PHE A 29 8.50 3.14 4.66
N ILE A 30 9.19 3.22 5.78
CA ILE A 30 8.79 3.97 6.98
C ILE A 30 9.04 5.45 6.71
N ALA A 31 8.02 6.14 6.20
CA ALA A 31 8.09 7.57 5.90
C ALA A 31 8.08 8.42 7.19
N PHE A 32 7.44 7.91 8.25
CA PHE A 32 7.41 8.56 9.55
C PHE A 32 7.28 7.55 10.68
N THR A 33 8.10 7.70 11.73
CA THR A 33 7.89 6.98 12.99
C THR A 33 8.32 7.83 14.19
N PRO A 34 7.42 8.13 15.15
CA PRO A 34 7.73 8.96 16.31
C PRO A 34 8.33 8.18 17.48
N TYR A 35 8.41 6.86 17.36
CA TYR A 35 8.92 5.95 18.39
C TYR A 35 9.66 4.77 17.77
N LYS A 36 10.32 3.98 18.62
CA LYS A 36 10.97 2.74 18.17
C LYS A 36 9.95 1.61 18.02
N ILE A 37 9.84 1.07 16.82
CA ILE A 37 9.02 -0.10 16.51
C ILE A 37 9.77 -1.40 16.81
N LYS A 38 9.02 -2.48 17.08
CA LYS A 38 9.56 -3.81 17.39
C LYS A 38 8.87 -4.88 16.55
N ILE A 39 9.64 -5.87 16.12
CA ILE A 39 9.13 -7.05 15.41
C ILE A 39 8.15 -7.81 16.32
N GLY A 40 7.03 -8.24 15.74
CA GLY A 40 5.96 -9.00 16.39
C GLY A 40 4.90 -8.13 17.08
N GLU A 41 5.12 -6.82 17.21
CA GLU A 41 4.19 -5.90 17.84
C GLU A 41 3.26 -5.24 16.80
N GLU A 42 2.12 -4.76 17.28
CA GLU A 42 1.08 -4.08 16.49
C GLU A 42 1.15 -2.57 16.67
N TYR A 43 0.99 -1.82 15.57
CA TYR A 43 1.00 -0.37 15.57
C TYR A 43 -0.09 0.20 14.66
N PRO A 44 -0.67 1.37 15.00
CA PRO A 44 -1.47 2.11 14.05
C PRO A 44 -0.55 2.67 12.96
N VAL A 45 -0.95 2.44 11.71
CA VAL A 45 -0.25 2.94 10.53
C VAL A 45 -1.21 3.59 9.57
N ASP A 46 -0.74 4.60 8.86
CA ASP A 46 -1.35 5.01 7.60
C ASP A 46 -0.51 4.54 6.43
N ILE A 47 -1.16 4.15 5.33
CA ILE A 47 -0.51 3.57 4.17
C ILE A 47 -0.81 4.43 2.94
N THR A 48 0.25 4.80 2.24
CA THR A 48 0.18 5.64 1.05
C THR A 48 0.91 4.96 -0.11
N LEU A 49 0.35 5.09 -1.31
CA LEU A 49 1.04 4.68 -2.53
C LEU A 49 1.90 5.85 -2.99
N PHE A 50 3.22 5.70 -2.91
CA PHE A 50 4.14 6.80 -3.20
C PHE A 50 4.55 6.80 -4.68
N GLY A 51 4.54 8.00 -5.27
CA GLY A 51 4.88 8.23 -6.68
C GLY A 51 3.64 8.31 -7.59
N ASP A 52 3.89 8.29 -8.89
CA ASP A 52 2.83 8.33 -9.89
C ASP A 52 2.23 6.94 -10.09
N ILE A 53 0.93 6.90 -10.40
CA ILE A 53 0.31 5.70 -10.95
C ILE A 53 0.80 5.50 -12.38
N LEU A 54 1.38 4.32 -12.64
CA LEU A 54 1.86 3.94 -13.96
C LEU A 54 1.00 2.82 -14.54
N ASN A 55 0.85 2.83 -15.86
CA ASN A 55 0.24 1.73 -16.63
C ASN A 55 -1.16 1.28 -16.14
N ILE A 56 -1.95 2.20 -15.56
CA ILE A 56 -3.26 1.85 -15.01
C ILE A 56 -4.27 1.47 -16.09
N THR A 57 -4.95 0.34 -15.87
CA THR A 57 -5.95 -0.21 -16.78
C THR A 57 -7.09 -0.88 -16.01
N GLU A 58 -8.26 -1.01 -16.66
CA GLU A 58 -9.33 -1.87 -16.17
C GLU A 58 -8.88 -3.34 -16.22
N SER A 59 -9.12 -4.07 -15.12
CA SER A 59 -8.86 -5.50 -15.01
C SER A 59 -10.17 -6.29 -15.12
N LEU A 60 -10.20 -7.26 -16.04
CA LEU A 60 -11.31 -8.23 -16.11
C LEU A 60 -11.16 -9.34 -15.05
N ASP A 61 -9.93 -9.54 -14.59
CA ASP A 61 -9.63 -10.40 -13.46
C ASP A 61 -9.95 -9.65 -12.17
N LYS A 62 -11.01 -10.09 -11.47
CA LYS A 62 -11.52 -9.51 -10.22
C LYS A 62 -10.63 -9.85 -9.02
N LYS A 63 -9.33 -9.59 -9.15
CA LYS A 63 -8.29 -9.91 -8.18
C LYS A 63 -8.04 -8.74 -7.23
N ILE A 64 -7.61 -9.08 -6.02
CA ILE A 64 -7.20 -8.16 -4.97
C ILE A 64 -5.84 -8.67 -4.48
N GLU A 65 -4.76 -8.07 -4.97
CA GLU A 65 -3.39 -8.58 -4.80
C GLU A 65 -2.38 -7.43 -4.87
N ILE A 66 -1.31 -7.52 -4.07
CA ILE A 66 -0.15 -6.63 -4.15
C ILE A 66 1.10 -7.47 -4.40
N ASN A 67 1.77 -7.23 -5.52
CA ASN A 67 2.91 -8.04 -5.97
C ASN A 67 4.15 -7.16 -6.13
N ARG A 68 5.15 -7.37 -5.27
CA ARG A 68 6.44 -6.69 -5.37
C ARG A 68 7.15 -7.08 -6.66
N MET A 69 7.73 -6.10 -7.36
CA MET A 69 8.43 -6.30 -8.63
C MET A 69 9.86 -6.79 -8.37
N GLY A 70 10.01 -8.08 -8.09
CA GLY A 70 11.31 -8.69 -7.77
C GLY A 70 11.95 -8.04 -6.54
N GLU A 71 13.22 -7.66 -6.65
CA GLU A 71 13.98 -7.01 -5.57
C GLU A 71 13.79 -5.48 -5.52
N THR A 72 12.96 -4.90 -6.40
CA THR A 72 12.70 -3.45 -6.43
C THR A 72 11.70 -3.04 -5.35
N PHE A 73 11.51 -1.74 -5.09
CA PHE A 73 10.44 -1.26 -4.21
C PHE A 73 9.07 -1.16 -4.90
N GLY A 74 9.04 -1.32 -6.22
CA GLY A 74 7.84 -1.17 -7.03
C GLY A 74 6.86 -2.31 -6.84
N TYR A 75 5.58 -2.01 -7.03
CA TYR A 75 4.50 -2.98 -6.95
C TYR A 75 3.62 -2.94 -8.18
N ILE A 76 3.17 -4.12 -8.59
CA ILE A 76 1.96 -4.30 -9.40
C ILE A 76 0.80 -4.52 -8.43
N ILE A 77 -0.20 -3.66 -8.51
CA ILE A 77 -1.38 -3.66 -7.65
C ILE A 77 -2.60 -4.06 -8.46
N HIS A 78 -3.34 -5.05 -7.95
CA HIS A 78 -4.68 -5.39 -8.40
C HIS A 78 -5.67 -5.01 -7.31
N GLY A 79 -6.65 -4.18 -7.65
CA GLY A 79 -7.58 -3.64 -6.65
C GLY A 79 -8.94 -3.30 -7.23
N TYR A 80 -9.88 -2.96 -6.37
CA TYR A 80 -11.18 -2.41 -6.76
C TYR A 80 -11.24 -0.91 -6.46
N LEU A 81 -11.45 -0.09 -7.49
CA LEU A 81 -11.54 1.36 -7.36
C LEU A 81 -13.01 1.77 -7.21
N PHE A 82 -13.38 2.24 -6.03
CA PHE A 82 -14.74 2.68 -5.72
C PHE A 82 -15.08 4.02 -6.39
N GLU A 83 -16.38 4.29 -6.54
CA GLU A 83 -16.93 5.55 -7.08
C GLU A 83 -16.52 6.80 -6.31
N ASN A 84 -16.10 6.65 -5.05
CA ASN A 84 -15.63 7.74 -4.20
C ASN A 84 -14.10 7.91 -4.22
N GLY A 85 -13.39 7.25 -5.14
CA GLY A 85 -11.94 7.35 -5.27
C GLY A 85 -11.13 6.44 -4.32
N LYS A 86 -11.78 5.75 -3.38
CA LYS A 86 -11.11 4.79 -2.50
C LYS A 86 -10.72 3.54 -3.27
N LEU A 87 -9.59 2.92 -2.93
CA LEU A 87 -9.11 1.70 -3.56
C LEU A 87 -9.06 0.55 -2.54
N ASP A 88 -9.70 -0.56 -2.84
CA ASP A 88 -9.53 -1.82 -2.10
C ASP A 88 -8.40 -2.66 -2.69
N ILE A 89 -7.38 -2.93 -1.89
CA ILE A 89 -6.27 -3.85 -2.20
C ILE A 89 -6.14 -4.97 -1.15
N GLY A 90 -7.25 -5.25 -0.45
CA GLY A 90 -7.32 -6.12 0.74
C GLY A 90 -7.33 -5.31 2.05
N PHE A 91 -7.03 -4.02 1.91
CA PHE A 91 -7.38 -2.92 2.80
C PHE A 91 -7.60 -1.67 1.94
N ILE A 92 -8.29 -0.68 2.48
CA ILE A 92 -8.66 0.54 1.75
C ILE A 92 -7.51 1.56 1.77
N ILE A 93 -7.04 1.98 0.60
CA ILE A 93 -6.23 3.17 0.42
C ILE A 93 -7.18 4.37 0.21
N GLU A 94 -6.98 5.40 1.03
CA GLU A 94 -7.75 6.64 0.98
C GLU A 94 -6.88 7.78 0.44
N ASP A 95 -6.57 7.73 -0.85
CA ASP A 95 -5.92 8.81 -1.57
C ASP A 95 -6.84 9.27 -2.71
N ASN A 96 -7.63 10.30 -2.43
CA ASN A 96 -8.63 10.79 -3.36
C ASN A 96 -8.02 11.54 -4.55
N GLU A 97 -6.76 11.97 -4.47
CA GLU A 97 -6.09 12.70 -5.54
C GLU A 97 -5.40 11.73 -6.51
N LEU A 98 -4.94 10.59 -6.03
CA LEU A 98 -4.19 9.60 -6.81
C LEU A 98 -4.94 9.12 -8.09
N PHE A 99 -6.26 9.02 -8.02
CA PHE A 99 -7.11 8.54 -9.12
C PHE A 99 -7.92 9.65 -9.82
N TYR A 100 -7.63 10.92 -9.54
CA TYR A 100 -8.41 12.04 -10.06
C TYR A 100 -8.44 12.11 -11.60
N ASP A 101 -7.34 11.73 -12.24
CA ASP A 101 -7.21 11.70 -13.71
C ASP A 101 -7.84 10.45 -14.37
N TYR A 102 -8.39 9.53 -13.57
CA TYR A 102 -8.92 8.24 -14.04
C TYR A 102 -10.40 7.98 -13.66
N PRO A 103 -11.32 8.96 -13.78
CA PRO A 103 -12.71 8.76 -13.35
C PRO A 103 -13.46 7.68 -14.15
N TYR A 104 -12.99 7.35 -15.37
CA TYR A 104 -13.55 6.27 -16.19
C TYR A 104 -13.26 4.86 -15.66
N LEU A 105 -12.40 4.75 -14.64
CA LEU A 105 -12.07 3.52 -13.94
C LEU A 105 -12.85 3.33 -12.62
N TYR A 106 -13.64 4.32 -12.21
CA TYR A 106 -14.49 4.18 -11.03
C TYR A 106 -15.51 3.05 -11.20
N GLY A 107 -15.73 2.32 -10.10
CA GLY A 107 -16.61 1.16 -10.03
C GLY A 107 -16.02 -0.13 -10.63
N LYS A 108 -14.73 -0.15 -10.97
CA LYS A 108 -14.08 -1.26 -11.68
C LYS A 108 -12.90 -1.84 -10.91
N TYR A 109 -12.56 -3.07 -11.26
CA TYR A 109 -11.26 -3.63 -10.90
C TYR A 109 -10.19 -3.00 -11.79
N VAL A 110 -9.05 -2.68 -11.19
CA VAL A 110 -7.93 -2.01 -11.87
C VAL A 110 -6.63 -2.77 -11.63
N THR A 111 -5.73 -2.68 -12.59
CA THR A 111 -4.32 -3.07 -12.43
C THR A 111 -3.44 -1.89 -12.75
N PHE A 112 -2.44 -1.63 -11.91
CA PHE A 112 -1.51 -0.53 -12.11
C PHE A 112 -0.19 -0.79 -11.37
N GLU A 113 0.80 0.04 -11.68
CA GLU A 113 2.11 0.03 -11.06
C GLU A 113 2.32 1.27 -10.20
N VAL A 114 3.03 1.10 -9.08
CA VAL A 114 3.48 2.21 -8.20
C VAL A 114 4.95 2.05 -7.85
N ASN A 115 5.61 3.15 -7.52
CA ASN A 115 7.04 3.15 -7.21
C ASN A 115 7.36 2.45 -5.88
N ARG A 116 6.53 2.66 -4.86
CA ARG A 116 6.63 2.00 -3.55
C ARG A 116 5.36 2.23 -2.70
N ILE A 117 5.28 1.52 -1.59
CA ILE A 117 4.25 1.70 -0.57
C ILE A 117 4.89 2.27 0.69
N ASP A 118 4.41 3.42 1.14
CA ASP A 118 4.92 4.11 2.33
C ASP A 118 4.01 3.83 3.54
N SER A 119 4.62 3.80 4.72
CA SER A 119 3.95 3.67 6.01
C SER A 119 4.31 4.81 6.94
N GLU A 120 3.30 5.33 7.62
CA GLU A 120 3.47 6.30 8.69
C GLU A 120 2.96 5.71 10.00
N PHE A 121 3.83 5.57 11.00
CA PHE A 121 3.47 5.06 12.32
C PHE A 121 2.94 6.20 13.17
N LEU A 122 1.76 6.02 13.76
CA LEU A 122 1.02 7.08 14.44
C LEU A 122 1.04 6.93 15.97
N ILE A 123 0.92 8.05 16.70
CA ILE A 123 0.74 8.04 18.15
C ILE A 123 -0.76 8.08 18.45
N TYR A 124 -1.20 7.27 19.42
CA TYR A 124 -2.53 7.39 20.01
C TYR A 124 -2.62 8.51 21.05
#